data_AF-X0B0S1-F1
#
_entry.id   AF-X0B0S1-F1
#
_cell.length_a   1.000
_cell.length_b   1.000
_cell.length_c   1.000
_cell.angle_alpha   90.00
_cell.angle_beta   90.00
_cell.angle_gamma   90.00
#
_symmetry.space_group_name_H-M   'P 1'
#
loop_
_entity.id
_entity.type
_entity.pdbx_description
1 polymer ?
#
loop_
_entity_poly.entity_id
_entity_poly.type
_entity_poly.pdbx_seq_one_letter_code
_entity_poly.pdbx_strand_id
1 'polypeptide(L)'
;MAALVIAIQSMLSAAEPNALQLYQREPSKGDGKYANMVYFVNWGIYERDFQPQDLPASSITHVLYAFMNVQEDGTVFTGDTYADLEKHYEGDSSLTSTVTHDLWRLRFANASFMANAEPINPL
;
A
#
# COMPACT_ATOMS: atom_id res chain seq x y z
N MET A 1 14.06 22.02 47.18
CA MET A 1 14.47 22.24 45.77
C MET A 1 14.95 20.98 45.03
N ALA A 2 15.06 19.80 45.67
CA ALA A 2 15.51 18.58 44.99
C ALA A 2 14.39 17.77 44.29
N ALA A 3 13.13 17.88 44.73
CA ALA A 3 12.02 17.07 44.21
C ALA A 3 11.61 17.44 42.76
N LEU A 4 11.79 18.71 42.37
CA LEU A 4 11.39 19.19 41.05
C LEU A 4 12.34 18.71 39.94
N VAL A 5 13.64 18.54 40.25
CA VAL A 5 14.66 18.08 39.29
C VAL A 5 14.46 16.60 38.96
N ILE A 6 14.05 15.79 39.95
CA ILE A 6 13.81 14.35 39.75
C ILE A 6 12.59 14.09 38.84
N ALA A 7 11.54 14.92 38.94
CA ALA A 7 10.36 14.80 38.10
C ALA A 7 10.63 15.18 36.63
N ILE A 8 11.56 16.11 36.37
CA ILE A 8 11.94 16.50 35.01
C ILE A 8 12.81 15.41 34.37
N GLN A 9 13.70 14.78 35.14
CA GLN A 9 14.56 13.71 34.63
C GLN A 9 13.76 12.46 34.22
N SER A 10 12.68 12.13 34.94
CA SER A 10 11.84 10.97 34.62
C SER A 10 10.99 11.17 33.37
N MET A 11 10.60 12.41 33.05
CA MET A 11 9.84 12.71 31.83
C MET A 11 10.71 12.74 30.57
N LEU A 12 12.01 13.00 30.69
CA LEU A 12 12.92 13.05 29.54
C LEU A 12 13.32 11.65 29.03
N SER A 13 13.41 10.65 29.91
CA SER A 13 13.70 9.26 29.50
C SER A 13 12.53 8.55 28.82
N ALA A 14 11.30 9.06 28.92
CA ALA A 14 10.13 8.45 28.29
C ALA A 14 9.94 8.84 26.81
N ALA A 15 10.77 9.76 26.29
CA ALA A 15 10.63 10.31 24.95
C ALA A 15 11.78 9.95 24.00
N GLU A 16 12.74 9.12 24.43
CA GLU A 16 13.76 8.64 23.50
C GLU A 16 13.13 7.57 22.58
N PRO A 17 13.09 7.78 21.26
CA PRO A 17 12.76 6.70 20.35
C PRO A 17 13.80 5.60 20.57
N ASN A 18 13.34 4.37 20.77
CA ASN A 18 14.17 3.20 21.04
C ASN A 18 15.00 2.80 19.80
N ALA A 19 15.86 3.69 19.31
CA ALA A 19 16.72 3.49 18.14
C ALA A 19 17.65 2.29 18.31
N LEU A 20 17.99 1.95 19.56
CA LEU A 20 18.75 0.74 19.89
C LEU A 20 17.90 -0.53 19.88
N GLN A 21 16.59 -0.48 20.15
CA GLN A 21 15.73 -1.67 19.98
C GLN A 21 15.55 -2.05 18.50
N LEU A 22 15.56 -1.06 17.59
CA LEU A 22 15.49 -1.33 16.15
C LEU A 22 16.74 -2.06 15.64
N TYR A 23 17.91 -1.76 16.23
CA TYR A 23 19.16 -2.48 15.92
C TYR A 23 19.20 -3.86 16.57
N GLN A 24 18.52 -4.03 17.72
CA GLN A 24 18.42 -5.29 18.47
C GLN A 24 17.35 -6.25 17.94
N ARG A 25 16.76 -6.03 16.76
CA ARG A 25 15.99 -7.08 16.09
C ARG A 25 16.98 -8.12 15.61
N GLU A 26 17.34 -9.03 16.52
CA GLU A 26 17.97 -10.29 16.17
C GLU A 26 17.21 -10.86 14.97
N PRO A 27 17.88 -11.27 13.89
CA PRO A 27 17.20 -11.92 12.79
C PRO A 27 16.40 -13.06 13.40
N SER A 28 15.06 -12.91 13.39
CA SER A 28 14.17 -13.95 13.89
C SER A 28 14.66 -15.22 13.25
N LYS A 29 15.07 -16.20 14.06
CA LYS A 29 15.51 -17.51 13.59
C LYS A 29 14.35 -18.07 12.79
N GLY A 30 14.34 -17.78 11.49
CA GLY A 30 13.29 -18.25 10.60
C GLY A 30 13.30 -19.76 10.68
N ASP A 31 12.20 -20.40 10.28
CA ASP A 31 11.99 -21.84 10.40
C ASP A 31 13.01 -22.73 9.63
N GLY A 32 14.22 -22.24 9.31
CA GLY A 32 15.23 -22.90 8.50
C GLY A 32 14.91 -22.89 7.01
N LYS A 33 13.87 -22.15 6.59
CA LYS A 33 13.44 -22.07 5.20
C LYS A 33 14.30 -21.04 4.45
N TYR A 34 14.89 -21.48 3.34
CA TYR A 34 15.65 -20.60 2.45
C TYR A 34 14.73 -19.63 1.73
N ALA A 35 15.17 -18.38 1.57
CA ALA A 35 14.51 -17.42 0.72
C ALA A 35 15.06 -17.53 -0.71
N ASN A 36 14.16 -17.72 -1.67
CA ASN A 36 14.44 -17.50 -3.10
C ASN A 36 13.79 -16.17 -3.52
N MET A 37 14.62 -15.17 -3.82
CA MET A 37 14.15 -13.82 -4.16
C MET A 37 14.58 -13.45 -5.58
N VAL A 38 13.69 -12.79 -6.32
CA VAL A 38 14.00 -12.29 -7.67
C VAL A 38 13.62 -10.82 -7.78
N TYR A 39 14.34 -10.08 -8.64
CA TYR A 39 13.95 -8.73 -9.02
C TYR A 39 13.04 -8.77 -10.24
N PHE A 40 11.90 -8.09 -10.16
CA PHE A 40 11.05 -7.80 -11.30
C PHE A 40 11.19 -6.33 -11.65
N VAL A 41 11.70 -6.04 -12.83
CA VAL A 41 11.95 -4.68 -13.29
C VAL A 41 10.76 -4.17 -14.10
N ASN A 42 10.22 -3.01 -13.75
CA ASN A 42 8.99 -2.49 -14.37
C ASN A 42 9.15 -2.23 -15.88
N TRP A 43 10.32 -1.77 -16.32
CA TRP A 43 10.63 -1.61 -17.75
C TRP A 43 10.80 -2.94 -18.51
N GLY A 44 10.72 -4.09 -17.84
CA GLY A 44 10.78 -5.43 -18.45
C GLY A 44 9.56 -5.74 -19.34
N ILE A 45 8.44 -5.07 -19.12
CA ILE A 45 7.17 -5.31 -19.84
C ILE A 45 7.16 -4.76 -21.27
N TYR A 46 8.16 -3.96 -21.63
CA TYR A 46 8.27 -3.29 -22.94
C TYR A 46 9.02 -4.17 -23.94
N GLU A 47 10.27 -3.81 -24.29
CA GLU A 47 11.05 -4.52 -25.31
C GLU A 47 11.43 -5.95 -24.93
N ARG A 48 11.54 -6.24 -23.64
CA ARG A 48 11.82 -7.60 -23.16
C ARG A 48 10.58 -8.49 -23.16
N ASP A 49 9.40 -7.88 -23.26
CA ASP A 49 8.10 -8.55 -23.23
C ASP A 49 7.98 -9.59 -22.11
N PHE A 50 8.54 -9.26 -20.93
CA PHE A 50 8.47 -10.12 -19.75
C PHE A 50 7.43 -9.56 -18.79
N GLN A 51 6.27 -10.20 -18.77
CA GLN A 51 5.11 -9.74 -18.02
C GLN A 51 5.11 -10.33 -16.60
N PRO A 52 4.42 -9.73 -15.62
CA PRO A 52 4.34 -10.28 -14.26
C PRO A 52 3.85 -11.74 -14.22
N GLN A 53 3.01 -12.14 -15.18
CA GLN A 53 2.46 -13.48 -15.33
C GLN A 53 3.54 -14.52 -15.69
N ASP A 54 4.66 -14.11 -16.27
CA ASP A 54 5.75 -14.99 -16.68
C ASP A 54 6.66 -15.38 -15.50
N LEU A 55 6.46 -14.78 -14.32
CA LEU A 55 7.22 -15.12 -13.13
C LEU A 55 6.93 -16.56 -12.68
N PRO A 56 7.96 -17.38 -12.41
CA PRO A 56 7.76 -18.73 -11.88
C PRO A 56 7.39 -18.68 -10.39
N ALA A 57 6.18 -18.20 -10.09
CA ALA A 57 5.69 -17.94 -8.73
C ALA A 57 5.73 -19.16 -7.81
N SER A 58 5.73 -20.39 -8.37
CA SER A 58 5.82 -21.63 -7.60
C SER A 58 7.22 -21.91 -7.03
N SER A 59 8.28 -21.34 -7.60
CA SER A 59 9.66 -21.57 -7.16
C SER A 59 10.25 -20.38 -6.39
N ILE A 60 9.58 -19.24 -6.42
CA ILE A 60 10.02 -17.99 -5.80
C ILE A 60 9.30 -17.79 -4.47
N THR A 61 10.01 -17.28 -3.47
CA THR A 61 9.42 -16.92 -2.17
C THR A 61 9.12 -15.43 -2.05
N HIS A 62 9.92 -14.57 -2.70
CA HIS A 62 9.74 -13.11 -2.67
C HIS A 62 10.04 -12.51 -4.04
N VAL A 63 9.22 -11.55 -4.45
CA VAL A 63 9.46 -10.71 -5.62
C VAL A 63 9.81 -9.31 -5.14
N LEU A 64 10.95 -8.80 -5.61
CA LEU A 64 11.43 -7.46 -5.34
C LEU A 64 11.08 -6.59 -6.55
N TYR A 65 10.04 -5.77 -6.42
CA TYR A 65 9.65 -4.84 -7.48
C TYR A 65 10.69 -3.73 -7.61
N ALA A 66 11.19 -3.50 -8.83
CA ALA A 66 12.30 -2.60 -9.06
C ALA A 66 12.10 -1.70 -10.30
N PHE A 67 12.57 -0.45 -10.29
CA PHE A 67 13.01 0.33 -9.13
C PHE A 67 12.00 1.42 -8.81
N MET A 68 11.85 1.71 -7.51
CA MET A 68 11.19 2.92 -7.07
C MET A 68 12.21 4.06 -6.97
N ASN A 69 11.80 5.26 -7.34
CA ASN A 69 12.63 6.45 -7.23
C ASN A 69 12.45 7.13 -5.88
N VAL A 70 13.43 7.93 -5.49
CA VAL A 70 13.46 8.64 -4.21
C VAL A 70 13.75 10.11 -4.46
N GLN A 71 12.91 10.99 -3.90
CA GLN A 71 13.12 12.44 -3.94
C GLN A 71 14.15 12.89 -2.89
N GLU A 72 14.63 14.13 -2.97
CA GLU A 72 15.61 14.67 -2.01
C GLU A 72 15.08 14.71 -0.56
N ASP A 73 13.77 14.85 -0.40
CA ASP A 73 13.07 14.81 0.90
C ASP A 73 12.85 13.38 1.44
N GLY A 74 13.24 12.36 0.68
CA GLY A 74 13.04 10.94 1.00
C GLY A 74 11.70 10.37 0.56
N THR A 75 10.83 11.14 -0.09
CA THR A 75 9.55 10.64 -0.60
C THR A 75 9.79 9.67 -1.77
N VAL A 76 9.24 8.46 -1.66
CA VAL A 76 9.34 7.41 -2.67
C VAL A 76 8.23 7.59 -3.72
N PHE A 77 8.58 7.51 -5.00
CA PHE A 77 7.64 7.68 -6.10
C PHE A 77 7.96 6.75 -7.27
N THR A 78 6.94 6.45 -8.09
CA THR A 78 7.09 5.64 -9.30
C THR A 78 7.86 6.39 -10.38
N GLY A 79 8.79 5.69 -11.04
CA GLY A 79 9.48 6.20 -12.23
C GLY A 79 8.69 6.02 -13.53
N ASP A 80 7.67 5.16 -13.52
CA ASP A 80 6.89 4.78 -14.70
C ASP A 80 5.46 4.41 -14.30
N THR A 81 4.56 5.39 -14.34
CA THR A 81 3.16 5.18 -13.93
C THR A 81 2.44 4.22 -14.87
N TYR A 82 2.83 4.14 -16.14
CA TYR A 82 2.19 3.27 -17.09
C TYR A 82 2.45 1.81 -16.75
N ALA A 83 3.73 1.45 -16.58
CA ALA A 83 4.12 0.10 -16.19
C ALA A 83 3.56 -0.30 -14.83
N ASP A 84 3.51 0.64 -13.89
CA ASP A 84 3.19 0.36 -12.49
C ASP A 84 1.68 0.34 -12.21
N LEU A 85 0.89 1.21 -12.84
CA LEU A 85 -0.50 1.49 -12.44
C LEU A 85 -1.53 1.49 -13.57
N GLU A 86 -1.14 1.83 -14.81
CA GLU A 86 -2.11 2.10 -15.89
C GLU A 86 -2.24 0.94 -16.88
N LYS A 87 -1.20 0.13 -17.06
CA LYS A 87 -1.24 -1.02 -17.97
C LYS A 87 -2.20 -2.08 -17.43
N HIS A 88 -3.28 -2.31 -18.16
CA HIS A 88 -4.24 -3.36 -17.86
C HIS A 88 -3.79 -4.70 -18.46
N TYR A 89 -3.90 -5.75 -17.67
CA TYR A 89 -3.71 -7.14 -18.09
C TYR A 89 -5.04 -7.85 -18.29
N GLU A 90 -5.01 -8.98 -18.98
CA GLU A 90 -6.20 -9.80 -19.18
C GLU A 90 -6.78 -10.22 -17.81
N GLY A 91 -8.07 -9.96 -17.61
CA GLY A 91 -8.76 -10.21 -16.34
C GLY A 91 -8.84 -8.99 -15.41
N ASP A 92 -8.14 -7.90 -15.71
CA ASP A 92 -8.36 -6.65 -14.99
C ASP A 92 -9.73 -6.07 -15.34
N SER A 93 -10.46 -5.63 -14.31
CA SER A 93 -11.61 -4.77 -14.52
C SER A 93 -11.08 -3.42 -14.98
N SER A 94 -10.86 -3.25 -16.29
CA SER A 94 -10.85 -1.92 -16.87
C SER A 94 -12.17 -1.30 -16.41
N LEU A 95 -12.12 -0.15 -15.75
CA LEU A 95 -13.32 0.63 -15.54
C LEU A 95 -13.84 1.00 -16.95
N THR A 96 -14.60 0.10 -17.55
CA THR A 96 -15.39 0.36 -18.73
C THR A 96 -16.45 1.32 -18.24
N SER A 97 -16.18 2.60 -18.43
CA SER A 97 -17.08 3.71 -18.15
C SER A 97 -18.26 3.67 -19.13
N THR A 98 -19.05 2.60 -19.07
CA THR A 98 -20.37 2.53 -19.72
C THR A 98 -21.50 2.59 -18.70
N VAL A 99 -21.23 2.46 -17.40
CA VAL A 99 -22.19 2.81 -16.35
C VAL A 99 -21.43 3.37 -15.16
N THR A 100 -21.39 4.70 -14.99
CA THR A 100 -21.31 5.43 -13.69
C THR A 100 -20.86 6.91 -13.78
N HIS A 101 -20.94 7.60 -14.93
CA HIS A 101 -20.90 9.08 -14.90
C HIS A 101 -22.28 9.74 -14.75
N ASP A 102 -23.36 9.03 -15.09
CA ASP A 102 -24.73 9.59 -15.06
C ASP A 102 -25.57 9.21 -13.83
N LEU A 103 -25.20 8.15 -13.08
CA LEU A 103 -25.99 7.72 -11.92
C LEU A 103 -25.66 8.46 -10.62
N TRP A 104 -24.47 9.07 -10.53
CA TRP A 104 -24.13 9.93 -9.39
C TRP A 104 -24.76 11.33 -9.51
N ARG A 105 -24.96 11.86 -10.73
CA ARG A 105 -25.63 13.17 -10.93
C ARG A 105 -27.13 13.11 -10.70
N LEU A 106 -27.81 12.00 -11.01
CA LEU A 106 -29.26 11.87 -10.83
C LEU A 106 -29.69 11.64 -9.38
N ARG A 107 -28.80 11.16 -8.50
CA ARG A 107 -29.14 10.87 -7.09
C ARG A 107 -29.09 12.10 -6.18
N PHE A 108 -28.36 13.15 -6.56
CA PHE A 108 -28.32 14.41 -5.79
C PHE A 108 -29.24 15.52 -6.35
N ALA A 109 -29.73 15.37 -7.58
CA ALA A 109 -30.64 16.35 -8.20
C ALA A 109 -32.11 16.25 -7.73
N ASN A 110 -32.50 15.18 -7.05
CA ASN A 110 -33.88 15.02 -6.53
C ASN A 110 -33.88 14.90 -4.99
N ALA A 111 -33.57 16.01 -4.33
CA ALA A 111 -33.61 16.14 -2.87
C ALA A 111 -35.03 16.20 -2.27
N SER A 112 -36.05 15.70 -2.98
CA SER A 112 -37.44 15.70 -2.51
C SER A 112 -38.00 14.33 -2.13
N PHE A 113 -37.24 13.24 -2.30
CA PHE A 113 -37.75 11.88 -2.06
C PHE A 113 -37.47 11.31 -0.65
N MET A 114 -36.65 11.96 0.18
CA MET A 114 -36.26 11.44 1.50
C MET A 114 -37.28 11.69 2.63
N ALA A 115 -38.50 12.16 2.34
CA ALA A 115 -39.47 12.55 3.37
C ALA A 115 -40.56 11.50 3.71
N ASN A 116 -40.67 10.37 2.98
CA ASN A 116 -41.81 9.44 3.14
C ASN A 116 -41.44 7.97 3.41
N ALA A 117 -40.32 7.70 4.09
CA ALA A 117 -40.03 6.34 4.53
C ALA A 117 -40.81 6.02 5.82
N GLU A 118 -41.98 5.40 5.68
CA GLU A 118 -42.71 4.72 6.76
C GLU A 118 -41.84 3.59 7.38
N PRO A 119 -41.91 3.35 8.70
CA PRO A 119 -41.08 2.35 9.35
C PRO A 119 -41.59 0.93 9.04
N ILE A 120 -40.71 0.11 8.46
CA ILE A 120 -40.96 -1.31 8.20
C ILE A 120 -41.12 -2.06 9.53
N ASN A 121 -42.31 -2.59 9.79
CA ASN A 121 -42.60 -3.44 10.94
C ASN A 121 -42.03 -4.85 10.71
N PRO A 122 -41.30 -5.47 11.66
CA PRO A 122 -40.70 -6.77 11.42
C PRO A 122 -41.66 -7.92 11.75
N LEU A 123 -41.78 -8.86 10.81
CA LEU A 123 -41.90 -10.29 11.09
C LEU A 123 -40.76 -11.01 10.37
#